data_AF-A0A9W7I9Y8-F1
#
_entry.id   AF-A0A9W7I9Y8-F1
#
_cell.length_a   1.000
_cell.length_b   1.000
_cell.length_c   1.000
_cell.angle_alpha   90.00
_cell.angle_beta   90.00
_cell.angle_gamma   90.00
#
_symmetry.space_group_name_H-M   'P 1'
#
loop_
_entity.id
_entity.type
_entity.pdbx_description
1 polymer ?
#
loop_
_entity_poly.entity_id
_entity_poly.type
_entity_poly.pdbx_seq_one_letter_code
_entity_poly.pdbx_strand_id
1 'polypeptide(L)'
;MVSSSTLSPELAIQVLVQFDKSMTEALESQVKSKVSIKGHLHTYRFCDNVWTFILQDALFKNEDSQENVGRVKIVACDSKLLSQ
;
A
#
# COMPACT_ATOMS: atom_id res chain seq x y z
N MET A 1 15.29 19.44 -1.36
CA MET A 1 15.85 19.19 -2.71
C MET A 1 15.13 20.01 -3.77
N VAL A 2 13.80 19.89 -3.92
CA VAL A 2 13.06 20.75 -4.86
C VAL A 2 12.96 22.20 -4.35
N SER A 3 12.55 22.40 -3.09
CA SER A 3 12.50 23.74 -2.46
C SER A 3 13.86 24.42 -2.32
N SER A 4 14.93 23.62 -2.29
CA SER A 4 16.33 24.08 -2.25
C SER A 4 16.97 24.17 -3.65
N SER A 5 16.18 24.05 -4.72
CA SER A 5 16.60 24.08 -6.13
C SER A 5 17.68 23.07 -6.54
N THR A 6 17.90 22.03 -5.72
CA THR A 6 18.83 20.93 -5.98
C THR A 6 18.28 19.92 -7.00
N LEU A 7 16.96 19.77 -7.05
CA LEU A 7 16.24 18.97 -8.06
C LEU A 7 15.20 19.85 -8.72
N SER A 8 15.09 19.77 -10.05
CA SER A 8 13.94 20.36 -10.73
C SER A 8 12.66 19.59 -10.36
N PRO A 9 11.49 20.25 -10.40
CA PRO A 9 10.22 19.56 -10.19
C PRO A 9 10.00 18.39 -11.15
N GLU A 10 10.39 18.53 -12.42
CA GLU A 10 10.23 17.49 -13.44
C GLU A 10 11.08 16.26 -13.11
N LEU A 11 12.33 16.47 -12.69
CA LEU A 11 13.21 15.38 -12.30
C LEU A 11 12.71 14.70 -11.02
N ALA A 12 12.17 15.46 -10.07
CA ALA A 12 11.58 14.88 -8.86
C ALA A 12 10.39 13.96 -9.20
N ILE A 13 9.55 14.33 -10.16
CA ILE A 13 8.46 13.47 -10.66
C ILE A 13 9.02 12.19 -11.28
N GLN A 14 10.08 12.28 -12.10
CA GLN A 14 10.70 11.09 -12.69
C GLN A 14 11.28 10.14 -11.62
N VAL A 15 11.86 10.68 -10.55
CA VAL A 15 12.33 9.88 -9.41
C VAL A 15 11.18 9.16 -8.72
N LEU A 16 10.03 9.82 -8.53
CA LEU A 16 8.84 9.18 -7.95
C LEU A 16 8.32 8.04 -8.85
N VAL A 17 8.27 8.25 -10.16
CA VAL A 17 7.87 7.20 -11.12
C VAL A 17 8.82 6.01 -11.06
N GLN A 18 10.13 6.25 -10.94
CA GLN A 18 11.10 5.17 -10.81
C GLN A 18 10.97 4.45 -9.45
N PHE A 19 10.68 5.18 -8.38
CA PHE A 19 10.41 4.61 -7.07
C PHE A 19 9.21 3.66 -7.11
N ASP A 20 8.10 4.06 -7.73
CA ASP A 20 6.90 3.22 -7.82
C ASP A 20 7.18 1.88 -8.52
N LYS A 21 7.97 1.92 -9.62
CA LYS A 21 8.41 0.72 -10.33
C LYS A 21 9.26 -0.18 -9.44
N SER A 22 10.32 0.37 -8.85
CA SER A 22 11.25 -0.39 -8.03
C SER A 22 10.60 -0.97 -6.77
N MET A 23 9.65 -0.25 -6.16
CA MET A 23 8.90 -0.75 -5.01
C MET A 23 7.99 -1.93 -5.40
N THR A 24 7.29 -1.82 -6.53
CA THR A 24 6.43 -2.90 -7.03
C THR A 24 7.24 -4.17 -7.29
N GLU A 25 8.36 -4.04 -8.01
CA GLU A 25 9.28 -5.16 -8.28
C GLU A 25 9.84 -5.78 -7.00
N ALA A 26 10.23 -4.96 -6.02
CA ALA A 26 10.76 -5.45 -4.75
C ALA A 26 9.70 -6.19 -3.93
N LEU A 27 8.46 -5.68 -3.86
CA LEU A 27 7.35 -6.35 -3.17
C LEU A 27 7.03 -7.71 -3.81
N GLU A 28 7.02 -7.79 -5.13
CA GLU A 28 6.72 -9.04 -5.84
C GLU A 28 7.85 -10.07 -5.73
N SER A 29 9.10 -9.65 -5.91
CA SER A 29 10.23 -10.59 -6.00
C SER A 29 10.87 -10.95 -4.65
N GLN A 30 10.78 -10.07 -3.66
CA GLN A 30 11.54 -10.22 -2.40
C GLN A 30 10.66 -10.53 -1.19
N VAL A 31 9.38 -10.15 -1.19
CA VAL A 31 8.50 -10.33 -0.01
C VAL A 31 7.70 -11.63 -0.11
N LYS A 32 7.89 -12.52 0.87
CA LYS A 32 7.20 -13.83 0.95
C LYS A 32 6.28 -13.97 2.16
N SER A 33 6.41 -13.06 3.13
CA SER A 33 5.68 -13.10 4.38
C SER A 33 4.17 -12.95 4.15
N LYS A 34 3.38 -13.69 4.93
CA LYS A 34 1.91 -13.63 4.86
C LYS A 34 1.37 -13.03 6.15
N VAL A 35 0.33 -12.22 6.00
CA VAL A 35 -0.39 -11.59 7.11
C VAL A 35 -1.87 -11.95 6.99
N SER A 36 -2.50 -12.31 8.10
CA SER A 36 -3.94 -12.44 8.23
C SER A 36 -4.50 -11.25 8.99
N ILE A 37 -5.64 -10.74 8.54
CA ILE A 37 -6.33 -9.59 9.13
C ILE A 37 -7.74 -10.03 9.49
N LYS A 38 -8.16 -9.81 10.73
CA LYS A 38 -9.54 -10.04 11.20
C LYS A 38 -10.03 -8.82 11.94
N GLY A 39 -11.22 -8.33 11.64
CA GLY A 39 -11.78 -7.18 12.35
C GLY A 39 -13.21 -6.92 11.91
N HIS A 40 -13.84 -5.90 12.49
CA HIS A 40 -15.20 -5.51 12.13
C HIS A 40 -15.18 -4.51 10.98
N LEU A 41 -15.86 -4.83 9.88
CA LEU A 41 -15.98 -3.91 8.74
C LEU A 41 -16.89 -2.73 9.12
N HIS A 42 -16.31 -1.53 9.14
CA HIS A 42 -17.05 -0.29 9.40
C HIS A 42 -17.66 0.28 8.12
N THR A 43 -16.87 0.38 7.05
CA THR A 43 -17.35 0.81 5.73
C THR A 43 -16.42 0.33 4.62
N TYR A 44 -16.94 0.28 3.40
CA TYR A 44 -16.19 -0.04 2.20
C TYR A 44 -16.58 0.86 1.03
N ARG A 45 -15.69 0.99 0.04
CA ARG A 45 -15.92 1.68 -1.22
C ARG A 45 -15.12 1.03 -2.32
N PHE A 46 -15.73 0.91 -3.49
CA PHE A 46 -15.04 0.59 -4.73
C PHE A 46 -15.27 1.71 -5.74
N CYS A 47 -14.19 2.30 -6.23
CA CYS A 47 -14.20 3.40 -7.20
C CYS A 47 -12.87 3.39 -7.96
N ASP A 48 -12.89 3.60 -9.28
CA ASP A 48 -11.70 3.65 -10.14
C ASP A 48 -10.76 2.45 -9.97
N ASN A 49 -11.31 1.24 -9.86
CA ASN A 49 -10.57 -0.01 -9.64
C ASN A 49 -9.75 -0.05 -8.32
N VAL A 50 -10.09 0.81 -7.37
CA VAL A 50 -9.51 0.85 -6.04
C VAL A 50 -10.55 0.50 -4.99
N TRP A 51 -10.27 -0.54 -4.22
CA TRP A 51 -11.00 -0.87 -3.01
C TRP A 51 -10.47 -0.07 -1.83
N THR A 52 -11.38 0.48 -1.02
CA THR A 52 -11.06 1.06 0.29
C THR A 52 -11.94 0.42 1.35
N PHE A 53 -11.35 -0.16 2.38
CA PHE A 53 -12.03 -0.68 3.55
C PHE A 53 -11.61 0.09 4.80
N ILE A 54 -12.52 0.29 5.73
CA ILE A 54 -12.20 0.74 7.09
C ILE A 54 -12.64 -0.36 8.04
N LEU A 55 -11.71 -0.91 8.80
CA LEU A 55 -11.99 -1.91 9.84
C LEU A 55 -11.84 -1.28 11.23
N GLN A 56 -12.61 -1.76 12.19
CA GLN A 56 -12.51 -1.48 13.62
C GLN A 56 -12.08 -2.75 14.36
N ASP A 57 -11.32 -2.58 15.44
CA ASP A 57 -10.81 -3.66 16.29
C ASP A 57 -10.15 -4.79 15.47
N ALA A 58 -9.20 -4.39 14.62
CA ALA A 58 -8.53 -5.28 13.69
C ALA A 58 -7.34 -5.97 14.35
N LEU A 59 -7.31 -7.30 14.28
CA LEU A 59 -6.20 -8.17 14.62
C LEU A 59 -5.38 -8.48 13.38
N PHE A 60 -4.13 -8.05 13.39
CA PHE A 60 -3.10 -8.40 12.42
C PHE A 60 -2.28 -9.55 12.99
N LYS A 61 -2.10 -10.62 12.23
CA LYS A 61 -1.31 -11.78 12.65
C LYS A 61 -0.44 -12.29 11.50
N ASN A 62 0.86 -12.41 11.77
CA ASN A 62 1.83 -13.11 10.92
C ASN A 62 2.44 -14.28 11.72
N GLU A 63 3.51 -14.90 11.21
CA GLU A 63 4.15 -16.06 11.85
C GLU A 63 4.83 -15.69 13.18
N ASP A 64 5.38 -14.48 13.29
CA ASP A 64 6.23 -14.05 14.40
C ASP A 64 5.51 -13.17 15.44
N SER A 65 4.38 -12.58 15.08
CA SER A 65 3.74 -11.50 15.84
C SER A 65 2.23 -11.42 15.64
N GLN A 66 1.59 -10.78 16.62
CA GLN A 66 0.17 -10.49 16.61
C GLN A 66 -0.07 -9.11 17.22
N GLU A 67 -0.78 -8.25 16.50
CA GLU A 67 -1.07 -6.88 16.91
C GLU A 67 -2.56 -6.54 16.79
N ASN A 68 -3.08 -5.82 17.80
CA ASN A 68 -4.44 -5.27 17.78
C ASN A 68 -4.39 -3.79 17.40
N VAL A 69 -5.22 -3.41 16.44
CA VAL A 69 -5.32 -2.05 15.90
C VAL A 69 -6.78 -1.59 16.00
N GLY A 70 -7.04 -0.53 16.77
CA GLY A 70 -8.42 -0.07 17.01
C GLY A 70 -9.15 0.39 15.74
N ARG A 71 -8.42 0.92 14.74
CA ARG A 71 -8.99 1.29 13.44
C ARG A 71 -7.92 1.25 12.35
N VAL A 72 -8.23 0.63 11.22
CA VAL A 72 -7.33 0.57 10.05
C VAL A 72 -8.07 0.91 8.75
N LYS A 73 -7.40 1.60 7.84
CA LYS A 73 -7.84 1.84 6.47
C LYS A 73 -7.01 0.99 5.52
N ILE A 74 -7.64 0.11 4.76
CA ILE A 74 -7.01 -0.72 3.74
C ILE A 74 -7.35 -0.11 2.37
N VAL A 75 -6.35 0.20 1.55
CA VAL A 75 -6.51 0.65 0.16
C VAL A 75 -5.84 -0.38 -0.74
N ALA A 76 -6.59 -0.96 -1.66
CA ALA A 76 -6.12 -2.02 -2.54
C ALA A 76 -6.45 -1.68 -4.00
N CYS A 77 -5.41 -1.59 -4.83
CA CYS A 77 -5.53 -1.41 -6.28
C CYS A 77 -5.63 -2.77 -6.98
N ASP A 78 -6.32 -2.84 -8.11
CA ASP A 78 -6.34 -4.05 -8.95
C ASP A 78 -4.94 -4.34 -9.53
N SER A 79 -4.40 -5.52 -9.24
CA SER A 79 -3.07 -5.95 -9.72
C SER A 79 -3.03 -6.20 -11.22
N LYS A 80 -4.17 -6.35 -11.90
CA LYS A 80 -4.23 -6.47 -13.36
C LYS A 80 -3.75 -5.23 -14.10
N LEU A 81 -3.71 -4.08 -13.41
CA LEU A 81 -3.18 -2.83 -13.95
C LEU A 81 -1.65 -2.80 -13.99
N LEU A 82 -0.96 -3.73 -13.31
CA LEU A 82 0.51 -3.80 -13.26
C LEU A 82 1.11 -4.61 -14.41
N SER A 83 0.30 -5.40 -15.13
CA SER A 83 0.73 -6.25 -16.24
C SER A 83 0.52 -5.62 -17.63
N GLN A 84 0.28 -4.30 -17.70
CA GLN A 84 0.11 -3.54 -18.95
C GLN A 84 1.28 -2.60 -19.22
#